data_AF-A0A9R0SD25-F1
#
_entry.id   AF-A0A9R0SD25-F1
#
_cell.length_a   1.000
_cell.length_b   1.000
_cell.length_c   1.000
_cell.angle_alpha   90.00
_cell.angle_beta   90.00
_cell.angle_gamma   90.00
#
_symmetry.space_group_name_H-M   'P 1'
#
loop_
_entity.id
_entity.type
_entity.pdbx_description
1 polymer ?
#
loop_
_entity_poly.entity_id
_entity_poly.type
_entity_poly.pdbx_seq_one_letter_code
_entity_poly.pdbx_strand_id
1 'polypeptide(L)'
;MPSTRLAGAGIQPYSGKVGSDDVGKVDMAYRVVADHIRTLSFAIADGSQPGNEGREYVLRRILRRAVHFGHQKLMAKQGFFSSLVDVFVRVMGDVFPELKDNEKKIKDIIKDEEASFENTLAKGYERFKKAADAVKENGGAVLSGQDAFVLWDTYGYPIDLTEVMAVDFGLSVDMEGFNASMEEARQKARNARYKAGGKSIVLDANATSQLRNQGLDSTNDSPKFQHKVHSSVVKAIYTGSEFVATASGDEDFGLVLESTSFYAEQGGQIYDTGSIEGPSGSFTVNNVQVFAGYVLHIGSFLEGPDSKALSVGDEVKCKVDYTRRTLIAPNHTCTHMLNFALREVLGDHVDQKGSIVLPEKLRFDFSHGKPVQPEDLRKIEYIVNQQIKDELEVSAQEIKLADAKRINGLRAVFGEIYPDPVRVVSIGRKVEDLLANPESKEWLSISTELCGGTHISNTRDAAAFALISEEGIAKGVRRITAVTAECASQAMKLASSIDTDINEASKLEGATLEKENWVHQEYTGCSCYPSCKES
;
A
#
# COMPACT_ATOMS: atom_id res chain seq x y z
N MET A 1 -27.39 -22.44 -37.15
CA MET A 1 -26.88 -21.27 -36.38
C MET A 1 -25.60 -20.81 -37.06
N PRO A 2 -25.38 -19.50 -37.28
CA PRO A 2 -24.15 -19.05 -37.90
C PRO A 2 -22.99 -19.42 -36.96
N SER A 3 -22.08 -20.24 -37.47
CA SER A 3 -20.83 -20.62 -36.82
C SER A 3 -20.00 -19.34 -36.64
N THR A 4 -20.16 -18.64 -35.52
CA THR A 4 -19.19 -17.64 -35.07
C THR A 4 -17.89 -18.40 -34.77
N ARG A 5 -17.02 -18.51 -35.78
CA ARG A 5 -15.66 -19.02 -35.57
C ARG A 5 -14.97 -18.03 -34.63
N LEU A 6 -14.73 -18.47 -33.40
CA LEU A 6 -13.96 -17.71 -32.39
C LEU A 6 -12.49 -17.60 -32.78
N ALA A 7 -12.02 -18.52 -33.62
CA ALA A 7 -10.70 -18.54 -34.22
C ALA A 7 -10.70 -17.81 -35.59
N GLY A 8 -9.64 -17.07 -35.90
CA GLY A 8 -9.45 -16.37 -37.17
C GLY A 8 -9.58 -17.24 -38.43
N ALA A 9 -9.81 -16.60 -39.58
CA ALA A 9 -9.93 -17.31 -40.86
C ALA A 9 -8.63 -18.07 -41.18
N GLY A 10 -8.74 -19.36 -41.56
CA GLY A 10 -7.60 -20.17 -42.02
C GLY A 10 -6.97 -21.12 -40.98
N ILE A 11 -7.49 -21.20 -39.75
CA ILE A 11 -6.95 -22.09 -38.71
C ILE A 11 -7.42 -23.53 -38.91
N GLN A 12 -6.50 -24.48 -38.73
CA GLN A 12 -6.77 -25.91 -38.83
C GLN A 12 -7.69 -26.38 -37.67
N PRO A 13 -8.68 -27.25 -37.94
CA PRO A 13 -9.45 -27.89 -36.88
C PRO A 13 -8.56 -28.72 -35.95
N TYR A 14 -8.99 -28.89 -34.70
CA TYR A 14 -8.32 -29.78 -33.76
C TYR A 14 -8.22 -31.20 -34.34
N SER A 15 -7.00 -31.75 -34.41
CA SER A 15 -6.72 -33.04 -35.06
C SER A 15 -6.21 -34.14 -34.12
N GLY A 16 -6.05 -33.83 -32.83
CA GLY A 16 -5.61 -34.78 -31.80
C GLY A 16 -4.09 -35.07 -31.77
N LYS A 17 -3.27 -34.36 -32.55
CA LYS A 17 -1.81 -34.59 -32.62
C LYS A 17 -1.07 -34.08 -31.39
N VAL A 18 0.06 -34.70 -31.07
CA VAL A 18 0.88 -34.40 -29.88
C VAL A 18 2.38 -34.42 -30.21
N GLY A 19 3.19 -33.74 -29.40
CA GLY A 19 4.65 -33.79 -29.52
C GLY A 19 5.15 -33.28 -30.88
N SER A 20 6.02 -34.06 -31.51
CA SER A 20 6.58 -33.77 -32.84
C SER A 20 5.53 -33.76 -33.95
N ASP A 21 4.40 -34.44 -33.75
CA ASP A 21 3.37 -34.59 -34.78
C ASP A 21 2.46 -33.35 -34.87
N ASP A 22 2.45 -32.52 -33.83
CA ASP A 22 1.74 -31.24 -33.77
C ASP A 22 2.61 -30.10 -34.34
N VAL A 23 2.83 -30.15 -35.65
CA VAL A 23 3.60 -29.13 -36.39
C VAL A 23 2.95 -27.75 -36.20
N GLY A 24 3.69 -26.80 -35.63
CA GLY A 24 3.17 -25.46 -35.28
C GLY A 24 2.46 -25.37 -33.93
N LYS A 25 2.33 -26.49 -33.19
CA LYS A 25 1.75 -26.57 -31.85
C LYS A 25 0.30 -26.08 -31.76
N VAL A 26 -0.49 -26.33 -32.80
CA VAL A 26 -1.89 -25.87 -32.92
C VAL A 26 -2.81 -26.69 -32.00
N ASP A 27 -2.69 -28.01 -31.99
CA ASP A 27 -3.50 -28.88 -31.14
C ASP A 27 -3.14 -28.71 -29.65
N MET A 28 -1.88 -28.38 -29.37
CA MET A 28 -1.42 -27.98 -28.04
C MET A 28 -2.11 -26.71 -27.57
N ALA A 29 -2.24 -25.69 -28.44
CA ALA A 29 -2.93 -24.45 -28.10
C ALA A 29 -4.41 -24.69 -27.80
N TYR A 30 -5.11 -25.52 -28.59
CA TYR A 30 -6.50 -25.92 -28.28
C TYR A 30 -6.61 -26.56 -26.89
N ARG A 31 -5.72 -27.50 -26.54
CA ARG A 31 -5.71 -28.16 -25.23
C ARG A 31 -5.43 -27.18 -24.09
N VAL A 32 -4.44 -26.29 -24.25
CA VAL A 32 -4.08 -25.27 -23.26
C VAL A 32 -5.27 -24.34 -23.00
N VAL A 33 -5.86 -23.78 -24.06
CA VAL A 33 -7.01 -22.88 -23.95
C VAL A 33 -8.19 -23.55 -23.26
N ALA A 34 -8.54 -24.78 -23.66
CA ALA A 34 -9.65 -25.53 -23.08
C ALA A 34 -9.45 -25.87 -21.59
N ASP A 35 -8.24 -26.29 -21.21
CA ASP A 35 -7.93 -26.61 -19.82
C ASP A 35 -7.91 -25.36 -18.93
N HIS A 36 -7.39 -24.25 -19.45
CA HIS A 36 -7.25 -23.02 -18.69
C HIS A 36 -8.59 -22.30 -18.49
N ILE A 37 -9.49 -22.29 -19.49
CA ILE A 37 -10.84 -21.73 -19.30
C ILE A 37 -11.62 -22.55 -18.26
N ARG A 38 -11.46 -23.88 -18.26
CA ARG A 38 -12.04 -24.78 -17.25
C ARG A 38 -11.53 -24.43 -15.86
N THR A 39 -10.21 -24.36 -15.69
CA THR A 39 -9.56 -24.09 -14.40
C THR A 39 -9.97 -22.73 -13.84
N LEU A 40 -9.98 -21.69 -14.67
CA LEU A 40 -10.35 -20.34 -14.24
C LEU A 40 -11.83 -20.23 -13.89
N SER A 41 -12.71 -20.86 -14.67
CA SER A 41 -14.15 -20.79 -14.42
C SER A 41 -14.51 -21.41 -13.06
N PHE A 42 -13.94 -22.58 -12.73
CA PHE A 42 -14.14 -23.19 -11.41
C PHE A 42 -13.52 -22.36 -10.29
N ALA A 43 -12.27 -21.91 -10.44
CA ALA A 43 -11.61 -21.13 -9.40
C ALA A 43 -12.37 -19.83 -9.07
N ILE A 44 -12.97 -19.19 -10.09
CA ILE A 44 -13.75 -17.96 -9.92
C ILE A 44 -15.13 -18.23 -9.32
N ALA A 45 -15.79 -19.33 -9.71
CA ALA A 45 -17.03 -19.77 -9.07
C ALA A 45 -16.82 -20.04 -7.57
N ASP A 46 -15.68 -20.63 -7.20
CA ASP A 46 -15.29 -20.90 -5.81
C ASP A 46 -14.78 -19.65 -5.05
N GLY A 47 -14.82 -18.47 -5.68
CA GLY A 47 -14.52 -17.18 -5.03
C GLY A 47 -13.07 -16.71 -5.10
N SER A 48 -12.19 -17.41 -5.82
CA SER A 48 -10.84 -16.91 -6.13
C SER A 48 -10.83 -16.03 -7.39
N GLN A 49 -9.81 -15.21 -7.60
CA GLN A 49 -9.73 -14.38 -8.81
C GLN A 49 -8.28 -14.11 -9.23
N PRO A 50 -8.01 -13.76 -10.50
CA PRO A 50 -6.69 -13.32 -10.95
C PRO A 50 -6.16 -12.08 -10.20
N GLY A 51 -5.00 -12.19 -9.55
CA GLY A 51 -4.44 -11.19 -8.63
C GLY A 51 -2.91 -11.20 -8.62
N ASN A 52 -2.26 -10.37 -7.80
CA ASN A 52 -0.79 -10.16 -7.87
C ASN A 52 0.02 -11.19 -7.09
N GLU A 53 -0.58 -11.86 -6.11
CA GLU A 53 0.15 -12.67 -5.14
C GLU A 53 -0.53 -14.03 -4.88
N GLY A 54 0.25 -14.97 -4.34
CA GLY A 54 -0.24 -16.29 -3.91
C GLY A 54 -1.01 -17.04 -4.99
N ARG A 55 -2.17 -17.60 -4.61
CA ARG A 55 -3.05 -18.35 -5.53
C ARG A 55 -3.61 -17.48 -6.66
N GLU A 56 -3.85 -16.20 -6.40
CA GLU A 56 -4.42 -15.27 -7.36
C GLU A 56 -3.44 -14.95 -8.50
N TYR A 57 -2.15 -14.87 -8.17
CA TYR A 57 -1.05 -14.78 -9.14
C TYR A 57 -1.02 -15.97 -10.09
N VAL A 58 -1.21 -17.19 -9.55
CA VAL A 58 -1.25 -18.41 -10.37
C VAL A 58 -2.40 -18.35 -11.36
N LEU A 59 -3.60 -17.95 -10.93
CA LEU A 59 -4.77 -17.81 -11.81
C LEU A 59 -4.53 -16.76 -12.90
N ARG A 60 -3.92 -15.62 -12.56
CA ARG A 60 -3.52 -14.63 -13.56
C ARG A 60 -2.60 -15.21 -14.62
N ARG A 61 -1.57 -15.95 -14.22
CA ARG A 61 -0.60 -16.58 -15.13
C ARG A 61 -1.29 -17.58 -16.08
N ILE A 62 -2.21 -18.38 -15.55
CA ILE A 62 -3.01 -19.34 -16.34
C ILE A 62 -3.84 -18.60 -17.40
N LEU A 63 -4.54 -17.52 -17.02
CA LEU A 63 -5.35 -16.73 -17.95
C LEU A 63 -4.51 -16.14 -19.07
N ARG A 64 -3.42 -15.45 -18.72
CA ARG A 64 -2.55 -14.78 -19.68
C ARG A 64 -1.90 -15.76 -20.64
N ARG A 65 -1.48 -16.93 -20.14
CA ARG A 65 -0.99 -18.03 -20.98
C ARG A 65 -2.06 -18.48 -21.98
N ALA A 66 -3.29 -18.68 -21.54
CA ALA A 66 -4.37 -19.11 -22.43
C ALA A 66 -4.66 -18.08 -23.54
N VAL A 67 -4.78 -16.80 -23.16
CA VAL A 67 -5.02 -15.69 -24.10
C VAL A 67 -3.87 -15.58 -25.09
N HIS A 68 -2.62 -15.62 -24.62
CA HIS A 68 -1.43 -15.56 -25.47
C HIS A 68 -1.37 -16.71 -26.49
N PHE A 69 -1.54 -17.96 -26.05
CA PHE A 69 -1.58 -19.13 -26.94
C PHE A 69 -2.72 -19.03 -27.96
N GLY A 70 -3.88 -18.56 -27.50
CA GLY A 70 -5.04 -18.37 -28.33
C GLY A 70 -4.94 -17.20 -29.31
N HIS A 71 -4.03 -16.24 -29.14
CA HIS A 71 -3.71 -15.20 -30.14
C HIS A 71 -2.60 -15.65 -31.11
N GLN A 72 -1.56 -16.29 -30.60
CA GLN A 72 -0.35 -16.61 -31.38
C GLN A 72 -0.47 -17.86 -32.24
N LYS A 73 -1.19 -18.90 -31.78
CA LYS A 73 -1.21 -20.22 -32.45
C LYS A 73 -2.54 -20.52 -33.13
N LEU A 74 -3.62 -20.09 -32.51
CA LEU A 74 -4.94 -19.95 -33.11
C LEU A 74 -4.99 -18.46 -33.41
N MET A 75 -5.29 -17.93 -34.57
CA MET A 75 -5.38 -16.47 -34.73
C MET A 75 -6.68 -15.91 -34.11
N ALA A 76 -6.93 -16.12 -32.82
CA ALA A 76 -8.15 -15.66 -32.17
C ALA A 76 -8.15 -14.13 -32.02
N LYS A 77 -9.35 -13.56 -31.91
CA LYS A 77 -9.53 -12.12 -31.75
C LYS A 77 -9.63 -11.76 -30.27
N GLN A 78 -9.38 -10.49 -29.96
CA GLN A 78 -9.63 -9.94 -28.63
C GLN A 78 -11.05 -10.30 -28.13
N GLY A 79 -11.13 -10.72 -26.87
CA GLY A 79 -12.39 -11.14 -26.24
C GLY A 79 -12.79 -12.58 -26.55
N PHE A 80 -11.97 -13.36 -27.28
CA PHE A 80 -12.30 -14.76 -27.53
C PHE A 80 -12.32 -15.57 -26.23
N PHE A 81 -11.42 -15.29 -25.28
CA PHE A 81 -11.24 -16.16 -24.13
C PHE A 81 -12.41 -16.01 -23.15
N SER A 82 -12.82 -14.78 -22.86
CA SER A 82 -14.05 -14.50 -22.11
C SER A 82 -15.31 -15.06 -22.78
N SER A 83 -15.37 -15.12 -24.12
CA SER A 83 -16.50 -15.74 -24.83
C SER A 83 -16.59 -17.26 -24.66
N LEU A 84 -15.49 -17.94 -24.30
CA LEU A 84 -15.49 -19.39 -24.07
C LEU A 84 -16.21 -19.77 -22.78
N VAL A 85 -16.43 -18.83 -21.86
CA VAL A 85 -17.23 -19.05 -20.64
C VAL A 85 -18.62 -19.56 -20.99
N ASP A 86 -19.29 -18.94 -21.98
CA ASP A 86 -20.63 -19.34 -22.43
C ASP A 86 -20.66 -20.81 -22.90
N VAL A 87 -19.61 -21.22 -23.62
CA VAL A 87 -19.47 -22.59 -24.12
C VAL A 87 -19.19 -23.56 -22.97
N PHE A 88 -18.33 -23.18 -22.04
CA PHE A 88 -17.95 -24.00 -20.90
C PHE A 88 -19.13 -24.22 -19.94
N VAL A 89 -19.86 -23.16 -19.59
CA VAL A 89 -21.07 -23.23 -18.75
C VAL A 89 -22.14 -24.09 -19.42
N ARG A 90 -22.30 -24.02 -20.75
CA ARG A 90 -23.23 -24.91 -21.46
C ARG A 90 -22.85 -26.39 -21.36
N VAL A 91 -21.56 -26.73 -21.32
CA VAL A 91 -21.08 -28.12 -21.27
C VAL A 91 -21.12 -28.69 -19.85
N MET A 92 -20.78 -27.88 -18.85
CA MET A 92 -20.56 -28.35 -17.47
C MET A 92 -21.61 -27.88 -16.46
N GLY A 93 -22.38 -26.83 -16.77
CA GLY A 93 -23.26 -26.16 -15.81
C GLY A 93 -24.51 -26.96 -15.39
N ASP A 94 -24.83 -28.07 -16.07
CA ASP A 94 -25.86 -29.00 -15.61
C ASP A 94 -25.38 -29.86 -14.44
N VAL A 95 -24.08 -30.16 -14.39
CA VAL A 95 -23.44 -30.95 -13.32
C VAL A 95 -22.95 -30.05 -12.19
N PHE A 96 -22.56 -28.81 -12.51
CA PHE A 96 -21.98 -27.83 -11.59
C PHE A 96 -22.81 -26.53 -11.64
N PRO A 97 -23.93 -26.43 -10.90
CA PRO A 97 -24.83 -25.27 -10.92
C PRO A 97 -24.15 -23.95 -10.54
N GLU A 98 -23.12 -23.99 -9.70
CA GLU A 98 -22.34 -22.83 -9.29
C GLU A 98 -21.70 -22.08 -10.47
N LEU A 99 -21.43 -22.76 -11.58
CA LEU A 99 -20.94 -22.14 -12.82
C LEU A 99 -22.02 -21.30 -13.51
N LYS A 100 -23.29 -21.72 -13.45
CA LYS A 100 -24.43 -20.95 -13.99
C LYS A 100 -24.72 -19.75 -13.11
N ASP A 101 -24.75 -19.96 -11.80
CA ASP A 101 -25.04 -18.90 -10.82
C ASP A 101 -24.00 -17.76 -10.89
N ASN A 102 -22.74 -18.09 -11.22
CA ASN A 102 -21.64 -17.14 -11.32
C ASN A 102 -21.23 -16.79 -12.76
N GLU A 103 -21.97 -17.22 -13.79
CA GLU A 103 -21.56 -17.09 -15.21
C GLU A 103 -21.15 -15.64 -15.56
N LYS A 104 -21.99 -14.66 -15.20
CA LYS A 104 -21.72 -13.25 -15.44
C LYS A 104 -20.44 -12.78 -14.74
N LYS A 105 -20.27 -13.13 -13.46
CA LYS A 105 -19.08 -12.78 -12.66
C LYS A 105 -17.81 -13.37 -13.27
N ILE A 106 -17.84 -14.65 -13.64
CA ILE A 106 -16.71 -15.34 -14.29
C ILE A 106 -16.34 -14.63 -15.59
N LYS A 107 -17.33 -14.37 -16.43
CA LYS A 107 -17.14 -13.72 -17.73
C LYS A 107 -16.57 -12.31 -17.59
N ASP A 108 -17.11 -11.50 -16.67
CA ASP A 108 -16.66 -10.13 -16.44
C ASP A 108 -15.22 -10.10 -15.91
N ILE A 109 -14.86 -10.96 -14.95
CA ILE A 109 -13.49 -11.07 -14.42
C ILE A 109 -12.50 -11.48 -15.52
N ILE A 110 -12.83 -12.50 -16.32
CA ILE A 110 -11.96 -12.96 -17.40
C ILE A 110 -11.82 -11.87 -18.47
N LYS A 111 -12.91 -11.19 -18.82
CA LYS A 111 -12.91 -10.12 -19.82
C LYS A 111 -12.07 -8.92 -19.37
N ASP A 112 -12.23 -8.48 -18.12
CA ASP A 112 -11.46 -7.36 -17.56
C ASP A 112 -9.97 -7.71 -17.55
N GLU A 113 -9.62 -8.95 -17.20
CA GLU A 113 -8.23 -9.41 -17.23
C GLU A 113 -7.66 -9.52 -18.65
N GLU A 114 -8.42 -10.08 -19.58
CA GLU A 114 -8.06 -10.22 -21.00
C GLU A 114 -7.75 -8.84 -21.60
N ALA A 115 -8.63 -7.85 -21.37
CA ALA A 115 -8.43 -6.47 -21.81
C ALA A 115 -7.23 -5.80 -21.12
N SER A 116 -7.03 -6.02 -19.81
CA SER A 116 -5.86 -5.51 -19.11
C SER A 116 -4.57 -6.09 -19.68
N PHE A 117 -4.55 -7.39 -19.96
CA PHE A 117 -3.39 -8.09 -20.48
C PHE A 117 -2.99 -7.59 -21.85
N GLU A 118 -3.94 -7.43 -22.76
CA GLU A 118 -3.68 -6.97 -24.13
C GLU A 118 -3.12 -5.54 -24.14
N ASN A 119 -3.63 -4.66 -23.27
CA ASN A 119 -3.09 -3.32 -23.09
C ASN A 119 -1.64 -3.34 -22.58
N THR A 120 -1.30 -4.27 -21.67
CA THR A 120 0.08 -4.46 -21.20
C THR A 120 0.98 -4.99 -22.30
N LEU A 121 0.51 -5.99 -23.06
CA LEU A 121 1.26 -6.62 -24.14
C LEU A 121 1.61 -5.61 -25.24
N ALA A 122 0.65 -4.76 -25.64
CA ALA A 122 0.88 -3.70 -26.63
C ALA A 122 1.97 -2.70 -26.21
N LYS A 123 2.08 -2.38 -24.91
CA LYS A 123 3.04 -1.39 -24.40
C LYS A 123 4.46 -1.92 -24.21
N GLY A 124 4.63 -3.21 -23.95
CA GLY A 124 5.94 -3.80 -23.62
C GLY A 124 6.52 -4.78 -24.63
N TYR A 125 5.75 -5.21 -25.64
CA TYR A 125 6.20 -6.19 -26.64
C TYR A 125 7.50 -5.77 -27.35
N GLU A 126 7.60 -4.53 -27.80
CA GLU A 126 8.79 -4.05 -28.51
C GLU A 126 10.05 -4.07 -27.65
N ARG A 127 9.90 -3.82 -26.33
CA ARG A 127 11.01 -3.80 -25.38
C ARG A 127 11.47 -5.20 -25.03
N PHE A 128 10.52 -6.11 -24.78
CA PHE A 128 10.83 -7.53 -24.63
C PHE A 128 11.53 -8.07 -25.89
N LYS A 129 10.99 -7.78 -27.07
CA LYS A 129 11.56 -8.25 -28.35
C LYS A 129 13.00 -7.77 -28.51
N LYS A 130 13.29 -6.49 -28.22
CA LYS A 130 14.65 -5.95 -28.27
C LYS A 130 15.61 -6.68 -27.33
N ALA A 131 15.18 -6.99 -26.10
CA ALA A 131 16.00 -7.75 -25.15
C ALA A 131 16.20 -9.21 -25.62
N ALA A 132 15.17 -9.85 -26.14
CA ALA A 132 15.22 -11.22 -26.66
C ALA A 132 16.11 -11.34 -27.91
N ASP A 133 16.02 -10.38 -28.83
CA ASP A 133 16.85 -10.33 -30.05
C ASP A 133 18.33 -10.15 -29.67
N ALA A 134 18.64 -9.28 -28.71
CA ALA A 134 20.01 -9.09 -28.21
C ALA A 134 20.60 -10.37 -27.57
N VAL A 135 19.79 -11.15 -26.85
CA VAL A 135 20.22 -12.46 -26.30
C VAL A 135 20.54 -13.44 -27.44
N LYS A 136 19.70 -13.48 -28.48
CA LYS A 136 19.91 -14.36 -29.65
C LYS A 136 21.11 -13.96 -30.50
N GLU A 137 21.31 -12.67 -30.74
CA GLU A 137 22.47 -12.15 -31.47
C GLU A 137 23.79 -12.54 -30.80
N ASN A 138 23.79 -12.66 -29.47
CA ASN A 138 24.92 -13.13 -28.68
C ASN A 138 24.98 -14.67 -28.52
N GLY A 139 24.13 -15.43 -29.22
CA GLY A 139 24.08 -16.89 -29.16
C GLY A 139 23.54 -17.45 -27.84
N GLY A 140 22.90 -16.63 -27.02
CA GLY A 140 22.33 -17.03 -25.74
C GLY A 140 20.94 -17.68 -25.85
N ALA A 141 20.56 -18.45 -24.83
CA ALA A 141 19.25 -19.09 -24.70
C ALA A 141 18.49 -18.65 -23.45
N VAL A 142 19.05 -17.73 -22.66
CA VAL A 142 18.52 -17.30 -21.35
C VAL A 142 18.48 -15.78 -21.30
N LEU A 143 17.29 -15.21 -21.08
CA LEU A 143 17.12 -13.80 -20.75
C LEU A 143 17.56 -13.58 -19.31
N SER A 144 18.46 -12.62 -19.09
CA SER A 144 19.03 -12.37 -17.76
C SER A 144 17.96 -11.91 -16.77
N GLY A 145 18.15 -12.26 -15.49
CA GLY A 145 17.26 -11.80 -14.43
C GLY A 145 17.20 -10.29 -14.29
N GLN A 146 18.31 -9.60 -14.59
CA GLN A 146 18.40 -8.14 -14.60
C GLN A 146 17.56 -7.51 -15.72
N ASP A 147 17.60 -8.07 -16.94
CA ASP A 147 16.78 -7.57 -18.05
C ASP A 147 15.29 -7.82 -17.78
N ALA A 148 14.96 -8.99 -17.23
CA ALA A 148 13.61 -9.30 -16.78
C ALA A 148 13.15 -8.35 -15.65
N PHE A 149 14.05 -7.98 -14.74
CA PHE A 149 13.80 -7.01 -13.68
C PHE A 149 13.57 -5.61 -14.23
N VAL A 150 14.37 -5.14 -15.19
CA VAL A 150 14.19 -3.85 -15.85
C VAL A 150 12.86 -3.79 -16.59
N LEU A 151 12.49 -4.87 -17.29
CA LEU A 151 11.17 -4.98 -17.91
C LEU A 151 10.05 -4.82 -16.87
N TRP A 152 10.19 -5.42 -15.70
CA TRP A 152 9.23 -5.33 -14.60
C TRP A 152 9.20 -3.98 -13.88
N ASP A 153 10.34 -3.48 -13.41
CA ASP A 153 10.49 -2.30 -12.56
C ASP A 153 10.28 -1.00 -13.35
N THR A 154 11.01 -0.86 -14.47
CA THR A 154 11.03 0.37 -15.25
C THR A 154 9.83 0.47 -16.19
N TYR A 155 9.43 -0.65 -16.77
CA TYR A 155 8.43 -0.67 -17.84
C TYR A 155 7.10 -1.32 -17.43
N GLY A 156 6.99 -1.77 -16.16
CA GLY A 156 5.77 -2.37 -15.63
C GLY A 156 5.39 -3.70 -16.27
N TYR A 157 6.35 -4.39 -16.92
CA TYR A 157 6.11 -5.62 -17.65
C TYR A 157 6.12 -6.83 -16.71
N PRO A 158 4.99 -7.51 -16.53
CA PRO A 158 4.89 -8.57 -15.53
C PRO A 158 5.83 -9.75 -15.85
N ILE A 159 6.50 -10.29 -14.84
CA ILE A 159 7.46 -11.39 -15.02
C ILE A 159 6.82 -12.64 -15.63
N ASP A 160 5.56 -12.92 -15.30
CA ASP A 160 4.77 -14.00 -15.90
C ASP A 160 4.61 -13.83 -17.41
N LEU A 161 4.50 -12.59 -17.89
CA LEU A 161 4.43 -12.29 -19.31
C LEU A 161 5.79 -12.43 -19.99
N THR A 162 6.86 -11.96 -19.35
CA THR A 162 8.24 -12.18 -19.81
C THR A 162 8.54 -13.67 -19.97
N GLU A 163 8.17 -14.51 -19.01
CA GLU A 163 8.31 -15.97 -19.10
C GLU A 163 7.51 -16.56 -20.26
N VAL A 164 6.24 -16.15 -20.41
CA VAL A 164 5.36 -16.65 -21.48
C VAL A 164 5.91 -16.30 -22.86
N MET A 165 6.47 -15.10 -23.04
CA MET A 165 7.03 -14.66 -24.31
C MET A 165 8.40 -15.26 -24.61
N ALA A 166 9.24 -15.48 -23.59
CA ALA A 166 10.54 -16.12 -23.76
C ALA A 166 10.41 -17.46 -24.48
N VAL A 167 9.36 -18.23 -24.17
CA VAL A 167 9.07 -19.52 -24.82
C VAL A 167 8.89 -19.39 -26.34
N ASP A 168 8.22 -18.35 -26.84
CA ASP A 168 8.03 -18.15 -28.28
C ASP A 168 9.32 -17.76 -28.99
N PHE A 169 10.24 -17.12 -28.27
CA PHE A 169 11.57 -16.82 -28.77
C PHE A 169 12.54 -18.00 -28.57
N GLY A 170 12.12 -19.11 -27.97
CA GLY A 170 13.02 -20.22 -27.66
C GLY A 170 14.03 -19.88 -26.56
N LEU A 171 13.69 -18.92 -25.70
CA LEU A 171 14.47 -18.48 -24.56
C LEU A 171 13.83 -18.98 -23.26
N SER A 172 14.63 -19.12 -22.21
CA SER A 172 14.15 -19.15 -20.82
C SER A 172 14.45 -17.82 -20.12
N VAL A 173 13.85 -17.60 -18.95
CA VAL A 173 14.15 -16.44 -18.10
C VAL A 173 14.90 -16.92 -16.87
N ASP A 174 15.98 -16.24 -16.50
CA ASP A 174 16.68 -16.47 -15.25
C ASP A 174 15.87 -15.91 -14.07
N MET A 175 15.05 -16.79 -13.47
CA MET A 175 14.19 -16.44 -12.34
C MET A 175 14.97 -16.24 -11.04
N GLU A 176 16.12 -16.87 -10.87
CA GLU A 176 16.96 -16.69 -9.68
C GLU A 176 17.58 -15.29 -9.69
N GLY A 177 18.15 -14.87 -10.82
CA GLY A 177 18.66 -13.51 -10.99
C GLY A 177 17.57 -12.43 -10.89
N PHE A 178 16.37 -12.71 -11.38
CA PHE A 178 15.23 -11.79 -11.23
C PHE A 178 14.84 -11.61 -9.76
N ASN A 179 14.73 -12.71 -9.01
CA ASN A 179 14.40 -12.67 -7.59
C ASN A 179 15.51 -11.99 -6.76
N ALA A 180 16.78 -12.19 -7.11
CA ALA A 180 17.89 -11.47 -6.50
C ALA A 180 17.80 -9.97 -6.74
N SER A 181 17.47 -9.54 -7.96
CA SER A 181 17.29 -8.12 -8.32
C SER A 181 16.09 -7.49 -7.60
N MET A 182 14.99 -8.25 -7.45
CA MET A 182 13.82 -7.86 -6.65
C MET A 182 14.17 -7.65 -5.19
N GLU A 183 14.96 -8.56 -4.60
CA GLU A 183 15.38 -8.46 -3.21
C GLU A 183 16.36 -7.29 -3.01
N GLU A 184 17.30 -7.07 -3.93
CA GLU A 184 18.19 -5.91 -3.92
C GLU A 184 17.40 -4.60 -4.01
N ALA A 185 16.38 -4.52 -4.87
CA ALA A 185 15.50 -3.36 -4.98
C ALA A 185 14.66 -3.13 -3.71
N ARG A 186 14.13 -4.20 -3.10
CA ARG A 186 13.44 -4.14 -1.80
C ARG A 186 14.36 -3.66 -0.69
N GLN A 187 15.59 -4.16 -0.63
CA GLN A 187 16.60 -3.73 0.34
C GLN A 187 17.00 -2.27 0.10
N LYS A 188 17.20 -1.85 -1.15
CA LYS A 188 17.44 -0.45 -1.50
C LYS A 188 16.26 0.44 -1.13
N ALA A 189 15.01 0.03 -1.34
CA ALA A 189 13.82 0.78 -0.97
C ALA A 189 13.64 0.89 0.56
N ARG A 190 13.94 -0.19 1.29
CA ARG A 190 14.03 -0.17 2.76
C ARG A 190 15.12 0.80 3.19
N ASN A 191 16.34 0.64 2.69
CA ASN A 191 17.50 1.49 3.00
C ASN A 191 17.31 2.95 2.57
N ALA A 192 16.54 3.21 1.51
CA ALA A 192 16.19 4.56 1.03
C ALA A 192 15.15 5.24 1.92
N ARG A 193 14.20 4.49 2.50
CA ARG A 193 13.34 4.99 3.59
C ARG A 193 14.16 5.31 4.85
N TYR A 194 15.18 4.49 5.15
CA TYR A 194 16.11 4.73 6.26
C TYR A 194 17.14 5.85 6.02
N LYS A 195 17.40 6.25 4.76
CA LYS A 195 18.40 7.29 4.42
C LYS A 195 17.87 8.73 4.45
N ALA A 196 16.55 8.94 4.58
CA ALA A 196 15.97 10.28 4.60
C ALA A 196 16.09 10.99 5.97
N GLY A 197 16.64 10.34 7.00
CA GLY A 197 16.95 10.97 8.29
C GLY A 197 17.89 10.13 9.17
N GLY A 198 19.15 10.56 9.27
CA GLY A 198 20.15 10.01 10.21
C GLY A 198 20.81 8.69 9.79
N LYS A 199 21.96 8.36 10.41
CA LYS A 199 22.57 7.03 10.26
C LYS A 199 21.60 5.97 10.81
N SER A 200 21.35 4.90 10.05
CA SER A 200 20.43 3.82 10.44
C SER A 200 21.01 2.95 11.57
N ILE A 201 20.84 3.38 12.81
CA ILE A 201 21.15 2.57 14.00
C ILE A 201 20.01 1.57 14.20
N VAL A 202 20.30 0.28 14.10
CA VAL A 202 19.33 -0.81 14.21
C VAL A 202 19.75 -1.72 15.35
N LEU A 203 18.83 -2.01 16.29
CA LEU A 203 19.03 -3.09 17.25
C LEU A 203 18.74 -4.42 16.57
N ASP A 204 19.78 -5.12 16.14
CA ASP A 204 19.64 -6.44 15.53
C ASP A 204 19.18 -7.51 16.54
N ALA A 205 19.00 -8.75 16.06
CA ALA A 205 18.56 -9.87 16.89
C ALA A 205 19.56 -10.19 18.02
N ASN A 206 20.85 -9.93 17.84
CA ASN A 206 21.87 -10.16 18.86
C ASN A 206 21.81 -9.07 19.93
N ALA A 207 21.73 -7.81 19.53
CA ALA A 207 21.64 -6.67 20.44
C ALA A 207 20.36 -6.73 21.30
N THR A 208 19.20 -7.03 20.69
CA THR A 208 17.94 -7.23 21.44
C THR A 208 18.01 -8.44 22.37
N SER A 209 18.69 -9.53 21.98
CA SER A 209 18.90 -10.69 22.85
C SER A 209 19.83 -10.38 24.02
N GLN A 210 20.85 -9.55 23.81
CA GLN A 210 21.76 -9.10 24.86
C GLN A 210 21.01 -8.29 25.94
N LEU A 211 20.15 -7.35 25.54
CA LEU A 211 19.30 -6.60 26.48
C LEU A 211 18.42 -7.52 27.32
N ARG A 212 17.74 -8.47 26.68
CA ARG A 212 16.90 -9.46 27.37
C ARG A 212 17.71 -10.34 28.34
N ASN A 213 18.90 -10.78 27.93
CA ASN A 213 19.77 -11.61 28.78
C ASN A 213 20.35 -10.84 29.97
N GLN A 214 20.45 -9.51 29.86
CA GLN A 214 20.79 -8.62 30.97
C GLN A 214 19.59 -8.37 31.92
N GLY A 215 18.42 -8.94 31.63
CA GLY A 215 17.21 -8.79 32.43
C GLY A 215 16.49 -7.46 32.22
N LEU A 216 16.74 -6.78 31.09
CA LEU A 216 16.04 -5.54 30.77
C LEU A 216 14.66 -5.83 30.18
N ASP A 217 13.60 -5.35 30.86
CA ASP A 217 12.22 -5.41 30.37
C ASP A 217 12.00 -4.54 29.12
N SER A 218 10.95 -4.83 28.35
CA SER A 218 10.52 -4.01 27.22
C SER A 218 10.19 -2.57 27.67
N THR A 219 10.40 -1.60 26.78
CA THR A 219 10.15 -0.19 27.08
C THR A 219 8.65 0.06 27.27
N ASN A 220 8.27 0.70 28.38
CA ASN A 220 6.89 1.14 28.59
C ASN A 220 6.61 2.43 27.80
N ASP A 221 5.90 2.31 26.69
CA ASP A 221 5.56 3.43 25.80
C ASP A 221 4.13 3.98 25.99
N SER A 222 3.38 3.49 26.98
CA SER A 222 2.03 4.00 27.31
C SER A 222 1.97 5.53 27.59
N PRO A 223 3.03 6.20 28.11
CA PRO A 223 3.03 7.66 28.25
C PRO A 223 2.90 8.41 26.92
N LYS A 224 3.14 7.79 25.75
CA LYS A 224 3.01 8.46 24.43
C LYS A 224 1.61 8.97 24.13
N PHE A 225 0.59 8.41 24.78
CA PHE A 225 -0.79 8.88 24.67
C PHE A 225 -1.10 10.07 25.59
N GLN A 226 -0.14 10.49 26.42
CA GLN A 226 -0.27 11.63 27.31
C GLN A 226 0.54 12.79 26.73
N HIS A 227 -0.12 13.90 26.38
CA HIS A 227 0.52 15.08 25.82
C HIS A 227 1.21 15.92 26.91
N LYS A 228 2.25 15.35 27.55
CA LYS A 228 2.96 15.95 28.69
C LYS A 228 4.46 15.64 28.63
N VAL A 229 5.25 16.44 29.35
CA VAL A 229 6.66 16.09 29.60
C VAL A 229 6.67 14.84 30.49
N HIS A 230 7.48 13.86 30.10
CA HIS A 230 7.57 12.57 30.77
C HIS A 230 8.97 12.37 31.35
N SER A 231 9.07 11.94 32.61
CA SER A 231 10.34 11.61 33.25
C SER A 231 10.62 10.12 33.12
N SER A 232 11.87 9.78 32.84
CA SER A 232 12.29 8.39 32.62
C SER A 232 13.75 8.18 33.04
N VAL A 233 14.25 6.97 32.87
CA VAL A 233 15.63 6.57 33.19
C VAL A 233 16.26 5.92 31.96
N VAL A 234 17.51 6.28 31.66
CA VAL A 234 18.31 5.63 30.61
C VAL A 234 18.67 4.21 31.05
N LYS A 235 18.26 3.20 30.27
CA LYS A 235 18.51 1.79 30.57
C LYS A 235 19.60 1.17 29.72
N ALA A 236 19.77 1.63 28.48
CA ALA A 236 20.87 1.23 27.63
C ALA A 236 21.23 2.33 26.63
N ILE A 237 22.50 2.35 26.22
CA ILE A 237 23.04 3.23 25.20
C ILE A 237 23.74 2.37 24.15
N TYR A 238 23.39 2.55 22.89
CA TYR A 238 23.85 1.71 21.79
C TYR A 238 24.44 2.55 20.66
N THR A 239 25.69 2.31 20.28
CA THR A 239 26.39 3.10 19.24
C THR A 239 26.05 2.68 17.81
N GLY A 240 25.26 1.62 17.62
CA GLY A 240 25.08 0.95 16.34
C GLY A 240 25.96 -0.30 16.18
N SER A 241 26.94 -0.50 17.05
CA SER A 241 27.77 -1.70 17.10
C SER A 241 27.80 -2.34 18.48
N GLU A 242 27.84 -1.55 19.54
CA GLU A 242 28.00 -2.04 20.90
C GLU A 242 27.21 -1.23 21.93
N PHE A 243 26.99 -1.83 23.11
CA PHE A 243 26.41 -1.15 24.25
C PHE A 243 27.49 -0.52 25.11
N VAL A 244 27.32 0.76 25.45
CA VAL A 244 28.26 1.53 26.24
C VAL A 244 27.62 2.04 27.53
N ALA A 245 28.42 2.27 28.57
CA ALA A 245 27.93 2.79 29.84
C ALA A 245 27.63 4.30 29.77
N THR A 246 28.38 5.02 28.95
CA THR A 246 28.26 6.47 28.74
C THR A 246 28.50 6.79 27.27
N ALA A 247 27.68 7.64 26.68
CA ALA A 247 27.93 8.23 25.37
C ALA A 247 28.08 9.74 25.47
N SER A 248 28.97 10.28 24.65
CA SER A 248 29.25 11.71 24.56
C SER A 248 29.61 12.11 23.13
N GLY A 249 29.43 13.40 22.82
CA GLY A 249 29.85 13.98 21.53
C GLY A 249 28.72 14.07 20.51
N ASP A 250 29.09 14.28 19.24
CA ASP A 250 28.14 14.73 18.21
C ASP A 250 27.74 13.62 17.23
N GLU A 251 28.23 12.39 17.44
CA GLU A 251 27.83 11.23 16.64
C GLU A 251 26.46 10.69 17.07
N ASP A 252 25.69 10.18 16.11
CA ASP A 252 24.42 9.53 16.40
C ASP A 252 24.64 8.26 17.24
N PHE A 253 23.85 8.11 18.29
CA PHE A 253 23.71 6.88 19.08
C PHE A 253 22.23 6.64 19.43
N GLY A 254 21.92 5.43 19.88
CA GLY A 254 20.60 5.01 20.30
C GLY A 254 20.45 4.95 21.82
N LEU A 255 19.32 5.44 22.34
CA LEU A 255 18.94 5.35 23.75
C LEU A 255 17.73 4.43 23.91
N VAL A 256 17.84 3.48 24.84
CA VAL A 256 16.70 2.71 25.36
C VAL A 256 16.36 3.25 26.74
N LEU A 257 15.11 3.66 26.92
CA LEU A 257 14.59 4.19 28.17
C LEU A 257 13.71 3.16 28.87
N GLU A 258 13.52 3.33 30.18
CA GLU A 258 12.55 2.55 30.96
C GLU A 258 11.13 2.75 30.45
N SER A 259 10.77 4.00 30.22
CA SER A 259 9.49 4.42 29.65
C SER A 259 9.66 5.64 28.76
N THR A 260 8.73 5.89 27.84
CA THR A 260 8.87 7.03 26.92
C THR A 260 7.52 7.60 26.49
N SER A 261 7.50 8.92 26.29
CA SER A 261 6.38 9.61 25.65
C SER A 261 6.55 9.71 24.14
N PHE A 262 7.68 9.32 23.55
CA PHE A 262 7.90 9.32 22.10
C PHE A 262 7.17 8.17 21.42
N TYR A 263 6.54 8.43 20.27
CA TYR A 263 5.99 7.41 19.39
C TYR A 263 7.09 6.87 18.47
N ALA A 264 7.33 5.56 18.53
CA ALA A 264 8.17 4.86 17.56
C ALA A 264 7.41 4.65 16.25
N GLU A 265 8.08 4.76 15.10
CA GLU A 265 7.44 4.54 13.80
C GLU A 265 6.82 3.13 13.72
N GLN A 266 5.50 3.10 13.54
CA GLN A 266 4.73 1.86 13.41
C GLN A 266 3.31 2.18 12.90
N GLY A 267 2.61 1.17 12.36
CA GLY A 267 1.22 1.30 11.93
C GLY A 267 0.98 2.37 10.84
N GLY A 268 2.02 2.67 10.05
CA GLY A 268 1.99 3.73 9.03
C GLY A 268 2.27 5.13 9.56
N GLN A 269 2.22 5.38 10.87
CA GLN A 269 2.57 6.67 11.45
C GLN A 269 4.08 6.82 11.60
N ILE A 270 4.62 7.96 11.13
CA ILE A 270 6.02 8.33 11.31
C ILE A 270 6.36 8.57 12.78
N TYR A 271 7.59 8.24 13.17
CA TYR A 271 8.15 8.50 14.49
C TYR A 271 8.06 9.96 14.92
N ASP A 272 8.15 10.20 16.22
CA ASP A 272 8.34 11.54 16.77
C ASP A 272 9.79 12.00 16.77
N THR A 273 9.95 13.32 16.84
CA THR A 273 11.21 14.02 17.05
C THR A 273 11.11 14.84 18.34
N GLY A 274 12.24 15.33 18.86
CA GLY A 274 12.26 16.15 20.06
C GLY A 274 13.59 16.11 20.77
N SER A 275 13.58 16.23 22.10
CA SER A 275 14.78 16.11 22.93
C SER A 275 14.58 15.25 24.18
N ILE A 276 15.68 14.68 24.66
CA ILE A 276 15.79 14.01 25.94
C ILE A 276 16.80 14.81 26.77
N GLU A 277 16.32 15.49 27.80
CA GLU A 277 17.14 16.32 28.68
C GLU A 277 17.62 15.50 29.87
N GLY A 278 18.94 15.37 30.02
CA GLY A 278 19.57 14.73 31.17
C GLY A 278 20.35 15.72 32.03
N PRO A 279 21.13 15.21 33.00
CA PRO A 279 21.86 16.04 33.96
C PRO A 279 22.92 16.96 33.32
N SER A 280 23.57 16.49 32.25
CA SER A 280 24.74 17.16 31.67
C SER A 280 24.49 17.68 30.25
N GLY A 281 23.35 17.39 29.63
CA GLY A 281 23.08 17.86 28.27
C GLY A 281 21.69 17.50 27.74
N SER A 282 21.39 18.04 26.56
CA SER A 282 20.16 17.77 25.81
C SER A 282 20.50 16.93 24.57
N PHE A 283 20.01 15.69 24.57
CA PHE A 283 20.10 14.78 23.43
C PHE A 283 18.94 15.07 22.47
N THR A 284 19.25 15.35 21.20
CA THR A 284 18.24 15.57 20.16
C THR A 284 17.83 14.24 19.57
N VAL A 285 16.53 13.95 19.61
CA VAL A 285 15.94 12.76 19.01
C VAL A 285 15.48 13.10 17.59
N ASN A 286 16.12 12.47 16.60
CA ASN A 286 15.80 12.67 15.18
C ASN A 286 15.06 11.48 14.56
N ASN A 287 15.06 10.31 15.23
CA ASN A 287 14.35 9.11 14.81
C ASN A 287 14.01 8.24 16.03
N VAL A 288 12.87 7.55 16.01
CA VAL A 288 12.45 6.62 17.08
C VAL A 288 11.91 5.34 16.44
N GLN A 289 12.49 4.20 16.80
CA GLN A 289 12.16 2.89 16.24
C GLN A 289 11.88 1.89 17.36
N VAL A 290 11.13 0.82 17.06
CA VAL A 290 10.84 -0.25 18.01
C VAL A 290 11.42 -1.58 17.51
N PHE A 291 12.16 -2.27 18.37
CA PHE A 291 12.78 -3.56 18.08
C PHE A 291 12.51 -4.55 19.22
N ALA A 292 11.71 -5.58 18.96
CA ALA A 292 11.35 -6.61 19.94
C ALA A 292 10.85 -6.04 21.29
N GLY A 293 10.09 -4.95 21.26
CA GLY A 293 9.56 -4.26 22.45
C GLY A 293 10.48 -3.20 23.07
N TYR A 294 11.71 -3.04 22.59
CA TYR A 294 12.60 -1.94 23.01
C TYR A 294 12.40 -0.74 22.10
N VAL A 295 12.10 0.43 22.68
CA VAL A 295 12.01 1.69 21.93
C VAL A 295 13.38 2.36 21.91
N LEU A 296 13.95 2.46 20.72
CA LEU A 296 15.25 3.06 20.45
C LEU A 296 15.08 4.50 19.97
N HIS A 297 15.61 5.45 20.73
CA HIS A 297 15.64 6.88 20.39
C HIS A 297 17.00 7.19 19.78
N ILE A 298 17.04 7.56 18.51
CA ILE A 298 18.26 7.78 17.74
C ILE A 298 18.49 9.28 17.59
N GLY A 299 19.73 9.69 17.78
CA GLY A 299 20.19 11.05 17.53
C GLY A 299 21.47 11.36 18.27
N SER A 300 21.74 12.64 18.53
CA SER A 300 23.02 13.12 19.05
C SER A 300 22.84 14.37 19.91
N PHE A 301 23.90 14.83 20.58
CA PHE A 301 23.86 16.08 21.33
C PHE A 301 23.94 17.30 20.40
N LEU A 302 23.26 18.40 20.76
CA LEU A 302 23.41 19.69 20.06
C LEU A 302 24.81 20.29 20.28
N GLU A 303 25.29 21.11 19.34
CA GLU A 303 26.46 21.96 19.55
C GLU A 303 26.24 22.93 20.74
N GLY A 304 27.16 22.93 21.71
CA GLY A 304 27.03 23.73 22.94
C GLY A 304 28.22 23.56 23.92
N PRO A 305 28.43 24.50 24.85
CA PRO A 305 29.67 24.64 25.62
C PRO A 305 29.83 23.75 26.88
N ASP A 306 28.84 22.96 27.27
CA ASP A 306 28.89 22.13 28.49
C ASP A 306 28.90 20.63 28.20
N SER A 307 29.40 19.84 29.16
CA SER A 307 29.69 18.40 29.08
C SER A 307 28.55 17.55 28.49
N LYS A 308 28.62 17.27 27.18
CA LYS A 308 27.64 16.47 26.45
C LYS A 308 27.78 14.99 26.73
N ALA A 309 27.29 14.51 27.88
CA ALA A 309 27.31 13.08 28.18
C ALA A 309 26.00 12.61 28.81
N LEU A 310 25.61 11.39 28.49
CA LEU A 310 24.53 10.64 29.12
C LEU A 310 25.07 9.27 29.52
N SER A 311 24.72 8.82 30.72
CA SER A 311 25.09 7.54 31.27
C SER A 311 23.86 6.66 31.50
N VAL A 312 24.06 5.34 31.44
CA VAL A 312 23.06 4.38 31.90
C VAL A 312 22.77 4.64 33.38
N GLY A 313 21.49 4.78 33.72
CA GLY A 313 21.02 5.14 35.06
C GLY A 313 20.64 6.61 35.23
N ASP A 314 20.96 7.49 34.28
CA ASP A 314 20.59 8.89 34.36
C ASP A 314 19.06 9.08 34.30
N GLU A 315 18.56 9.95 35.18
CA GLU A 315 17.20 10.47 35.09
C GLU A 315 17.11 11.52 33.97
N VAL A 316 16.12 11.36 33.10
CA VAL A 316 15.92 12.21 31.93
C VAL A 316 14.49 12.68 31.79
N LYS A 317 14.30 13.78 31.05
CA LYS A 317 12.99 14.31 30.66
C LYS A 317 12.79 14.20 29.15
N CYS A 318 11.79 13.42 28.75
CA CYS A 318 11.34 13.29 27.37
C CYS A 318 10.50 14.51 26.98
N LYS A 319 11.01 15.32 26.05
CA LYS A 319 10.34 16.47 25.43
C LYS A 319 10.09 16.19 23.96
N VAL A 320 8.92 15.61 23.66
CA VAL A 320 8.46 15.41 22.29
C VAL A 320 8.18 16.77 21.64
N ASP A 321 8.49 16.89 20.35
CA ASP A 321 8.00 17.97 19.49
C ASP A 321 6.50 17.81 19.26
N TYR A 322 5.72 18.28 20.22
CA TYR A 322 4.27 18.21 20.18
C TYR A 322 3.65 19.11 19.11
N THR A 323 4.37 20.14 18.66
CA THR A 323 3.95 20.96 17.51
C THR A 323 3.88 20.10 16.27
N ARG A 324 4.93 19.30 16.03
CA ARG A 324 4.93 18.31 14.93
C ARG A 324 3.90 17.21 15.13
N ARG A 325 3.76 16.64 16.34
CA ARG A 325 2.78 15.58 16.61
C ARG A 325 1.33 16.05 16.38
N THR A 326 1.03 17.31 16.67
CA THR A 326 -0.29 17.92 16.45
C THR A 326 -0.67 17.99 14.96
N LEU A 327 0.31 17.97 14.04
CA LEU A 327 0.05 17.84 12.59
C LEU A 327 -0.15 16.39 12.15
N ILE A 328 0.42 15.42 12.87
CA ILE A 328 0.37 13.99 12.53
C ILE A 328 -0.93 13.34 13.02
N ALA A 329 -1.34 13.61 14.27
CA ALA A 329 -2.49 12.95 14.89
C ALA A 329 -3.83 13.18 14.13
N PRO A 330 -4.11 14.37 13.56
CA PRO A 330 -5.25 14.57 12.69
C PRO A 330 -5.18 13.73 11.42
N ASN A 331 -4.02 13.70 10.75
CA ASN A 331 -3.81 12.87 9.57
C ASN A 331 -4.05 11.38 9.87
N HIS A 332 -3.64 10.90 11.07
CA HIS A 332 -3.91 9.52 11.48
C HIS A 332 -5.41 9.28 11.67
N THR A 333 -6.08 10.16 12.40
CA THR A 333 -7.52 10.02 12.68
C THR A 333 -8.34 10.08 11.39
N CYS A 334 -8.02 11.01 10.49
CA CYS A 334 -8.64 11.10 9.17
C CYS A 334 -8.33 9.90 8.27
N THR A 335 -7.25 9.15 8.51
CA THR A 335 -6.99 7.89 7.81
C THR A 335 -8.06 6.84 8.15
N HIS A 336 -8.46 6.73 9.42
CA HIS A 336 -9.55 5.83 9.84
C HIS A 336 -10.92 6.29 9.33
N MET A 337 -11.16 7.60 9.31
CA MET A 337 -12.39 8.17 8.75
C MET A 337 -12.47 7.96 7.24
N LEU A 338 -11.34 8.07 6.53
CA LEU A 338 -11.22 7.79 5.10
C LEU A 338 -11.45 6.30 4.81
N ASN A 339 -10.84 5.41 5.58
CA ASN A 339 -11.05 3.96 5.44
C ASN A 339 -12.52 3.57 5.60
N PHE A 340 -13.20 4.16 6.60
CA PHE A 340 -14.64 4.01 6.78
C PHE A 340 -15.42 4.55 5.56
N ALA A 341 -15.16 5.79 5.14
CA ALA A 341 -15.86 6.43 4.01
C ALA A 341 -15.68 5.65 2.69
N LEU A 342 -14.50 5.11 2.44
CA LEU A 342 -14.22 4.27 1.28
C LEU A 342 -15.11 3.03 1.24
N ARG A 343 -15.30 2.36 2.38
CA ARG A 343 -16.16 1.17 2.46
C ARG A 343 -17.64 1.50 2.33
N GLU A 344 -18.08 2.60 2.93
CA GLU A 344 -19.47 3.06 2.80
C GLU A 344 -19.83 3.38 1.35
N VAL A 345 -18.90 3.93 0.56
CA VAL A 345 -19.15 4.32 -0.84
C VAL A 345 -18.87 3.19 -1.82
N LEU A 346 -17.76 2.47 -1.67
CA LEU A 346 -17.30 1.48 -2.64
C LEU A 346 -17.72 0.05 -2.29
N GLY A 347 -18.00 -0.25 -1.03
CA GLY A 347 -18.37 -1.57 -0.53
C GLY A 347 -17.27 -2.28 0.29
N ASP A 348 -17.64 -3.43 0.85
CA ASP A 348 -16.83 -4.17 1.83
C ASP A 348 -15.59 -4.88 1.27
N HIS A 349 -15.37 -4.91 -0.04
CA HIS A 349 -14.15 -5.47 -0.65
C HIS A 349 -12.93 -4.54 -0.53
N VAL A 350 -13.13 -3.34 -0.01
CA VAL A 350 -12.06 -2.39 0.26
C VAL A 350 -11.34 -2.77 1.55
N ASP A 351 -10.08 -3.19 1.41
CA ASP A 351 -9.17 -3.52 2.48
C ASP A 351 -7.90 -2.66 2.37
N GLN A 352 -7.34 -2.27 3.51
CA GLN A 352 -6.04 -1.59 3.57
C GLN A 352 -4.93 -2.48 3.00
N LYS A 353 -4.10 -1.90 2.12
CA LYS A 353 -2.87 -2.48 1.56
C LYS A 353 -1.60 -1.73 1.97
N GLY A 354 -1.75 -0.55 2.55
CA GLY A 354 -0.65 0.29 3.02
C GLY A 354 -1.16 1.61 3.57
N SER A 355 -0.41 2.18 4.51
CA SER A 355 -0.71 3.49 5.08
C SER A 355 0.58 4.22 5.41
N ILE A 356 0.60 5.53 5.17
CA ILE A 356 1.67 6.44 5.60
C ILE A 356 1.01 7.70 6.15
N VAL A 357 1.36 8.07 7.38
CA VAL A 357 0.90 9.28 8.06
C VAL A 357 2.13 10.14 8.38
N LEU A 358 2.20 11.30 7.74
CA LEU A 358 3.26 12.31 7.88
C LEU A 358 2.65 13.62 8.43
N PRO A 359 3.48 14.59 8.87
CA PRO A 359 2.97 15.91 9.26
C PRO A 359 2.25 16.60 8.10
N GLU A 360 2.75 16.46 6.87
CA GLU A 360 2.28 17.23 5.72
C GLU A 360 1.12 16.56 4.98
N LYS A 361 0.93 15.24 5.16
CA LYS A 361 -0.09 14.45 4.43
C LYS A 361 -0.30 13.06 5.01
N LEU A 362 -1.41 12.45 4.61
CA LEU A 362 -1.64 11.01 4.70
C LEU A 362 -1.72 10.37 3.31
N ARG A 363 -1.30 9.10 3.23
CA ARG A 363 -1.48 8.23 2.07
C ARG A 363 -2.11 6.93 2.52
N PHE A 364 -3.15 6.51 1.81
CA PHE A 364 -3.89 5.31 2.10
C PHE A 364 -4.01 4.44 0.85
N ASP A 365 -3.45 3.24 0.93
CA ASP A 365 -3.48 2.26 -0.16
C ASP A 365 -4.54 1.22 0.14
N PHE A 366 -5.39 0.90 -0.84
CA PHE A 366 -6.55 0.05 -0.63
C PHE A 366 -6.85 -0.86 -1.84
N SER A 367 -7.51 -2.00 -1.60
CA SER A 367 -7.94 -2.89 -2.68
C SER A 367 -9.12 -2.31 -3.44
N HIS A 368 -8.91 -2.03 -4.73
CA HIS A 368 -9.98 -1.65 -5.63
C HIS A 368 -9.56 -1.88 -7.10
N GLY A 369 -10.42 -2.55 -7.87
CA GLY A 369 -10.07 -3.07 -9.20
C GLY A 369 -10.03 -2.03 -10.33
N LYS A 370 -10.70 -0.88 -10.16
CA LYS A 370 -10.93 0.12 -11.23
C LYS A 370 -10.74 1.53 -10.69
N PRO A 371 -10.51 2.56 -11.54
CA PRO A 371 -10.54 3.96 -11.11
C PRO A 371 -11.79 4.32 -10.34
N VAL A 372 -11.60 5.01 -9.21
CA VAL A 372 -12.72 5.52 -8.42
C VAL A 372 -13.35 6.66 -9.21
N GLN A 373 -14.66 6.62 -9.41
CA GLN A 373 -15.32 7.65 -10.18
C GLN A 373 -15.24 9.00 -9.45
N PRO A 374 -15.10 10.13 -10.15
CA PRO A 374 -15.02 11.45 -9.52
C PRO A 374 -16.19 11.77 -8.58
N GLU A 375 -17.39 11.28 -8.91
CA GLU A 375 -18.57 11.43 -8.05
C GLU A 375 -18.45 10.67 -6.72
N ASP A 376 -17.84 9.49 -6.73
CA ASP A 376 -17.61 8.69 -5.53
C ASP A 376 -16.48 9.28 -4.69
N LEU A 377 -15.43 9.82 -5.31
CA LEU A 377 -14.38 10.59 -4.60
C LEU A 377 -14.98 11.77 -3.85
N ARG A 378 -15.88 12.53 -4.46
CA ARG A 378 -16.59 13.63 -3.79
C ARG A 378 -17.44 13.15 -2.62
N LYS A 379 -18.12 12.00 -2.75
CA LYS A 379 -18.89 11.40 -1.64
C LYS A 379 -17.98 10.98 -0.49
N ILE A 380 -16.84 10.35 -0.79
CA ILE A 380 -15.85 9.93 0.20
C ILE A 380 -15.33 11.15 0.98
N GLU A 381 -14.87 12.18 0.27
CA GLU A 381 -14.41 13.43 0.87
C GLU A 381 -15.50 14.12 1.69
N TYR A 382 -16.74 14.11 1.20
CA TYR A 382 -17.90 14.64 1.92
C TYR A 382 -18.15 13.89 3.23
N ILE A 383 -18.12 12.55 3.24
CA ILE A 383 -18.34 11.75 4.47
C ILE A 383 -17.26 12.05 5.52
N VAL A 384 -16.00 12.21 5.12
CA VAL A 384 -14.92 12.57 6.04
C VAL A 384 -15.15 13.97 6.62
N ASN A 385 -15.42 14.97 5.78
CA ASN A 385 -15.67 16.33 6.25
C ASN A 385 -16.96 16.45 7.08
N GLN A 386 -17.98 15.64 6.80
CA GLN A 386 -19.19 15.59 7.61
C GLN A 386 -18.89 15.08 9.03
N GLN A 387 -18.10 14.01 9.17
CA GLN A 387 -17.64 13.52 10.48
C GLN A 387 -16.78 14.56 11.23
N ILE A 388 -16.00 15.40 10.53
CA ILE A 388 -15.29 16.54 11.15
C ILE A 388 -16.29 17.58 11.68
N LYS A 389 -17.29 17.93 10.86
CA LYS A 389 -18.35 18.88 11.20
C LYS A 389 -19.24 18.39 12.35
N ASP A 390 -19.41 17.08 12.49
CA ASP A 390 -20.20 16.47 13.56
C ASP A 390 -19.46 16.46 14.91
N GLU A 391 -18.20 16.91 14.97
CA GLU A 391 -17.38 17.01 16.18
C GLU A 391 -17.38 15.73 17.03
N LEU A 392 -17.15 14.59 16.37
CA LEU A 392 -17.20 13.27 16.98
C LEU A 392 -16.07 13.06 17.98
N GLU A 393 -16.40 12.54 19.17
CA GLU A 393 -15.42 12.13 20.18
C GLU A 393 -14.61 10.92 19.67
N VAL A 394 -13.29 10.93 19.89
CA VAL A 394 -12.40 9.81 19.56
C VAL A 394 -12.00 9.11 20.85
N SER A 395 -12.49 7.88 21.02
CA SER A 395 -12.25 7.06 22.20
C SER A 395 -11.19 6.01 21.89
N ALA A 396 -10.28 5.75 22.83
CA ALA A 396 -9.31 4.67 22.69
C ALA A 396 -9.02 3.97 24.02
N GLN A 397 -8.98 2.65 24.02
CA GLN A 397 -8.79 1.85 25.23
C GLN A 397 -8.04 0.54 24.93
N GLU A 398 -7.19 0.13 25.88
CA GLU A 398 -6.62 -1.22 25.88
C GLU A 398 -7.60 -2.22 26.47
N ILE A 399 -7.92 -3.25 25.70
CA ILE A 399 -8.88 -4.28 26.07
C ILE A 399 -8.36 -5.66 25.64
N LYS A 400 -8.96 -6.73 26.15
CA LYS A 400 -8.55 -8.09 25.75
C LYS A 400 -8.84 -8.31 24.27
N LEU A 401 -7.90 -8.94 23.57
CA LEU A 401 -8.04 -9.20 22.13
C LEU A 401 -9.29 -10.04 21.80
N ALA A 402 -9.65 -10.97 22.69
CA ALA A 402 -10.87 -11.78 22.54
C ALA A 402 -12.16 -10.95 22.60
N ASP A 403 -12.21 -9.94 23.46
CA ASP A 403 -13.37 -9.05 23.60
C ASP A 403 -13.46 -8.08 22.42
N ALA A 404 -12.32 -7.53 21.99
CA ALA A 404 -12.24 -6.68 20.80
C ALA A 404 -12.83 -7.37 19.56
N LYS A 405 -12.43 -8.62 19.30
CA LYS A 405 -12.88 -9.41 18.14
C LYS A 405 -14.39 -9.64 18.07
N ARG A 406 -15.13 -9.43 19.16
CA ARG A 406 -16.60 -9.54 19.19
C ARG A 406 -17.31 -8.28 18.68
N ILE A 407 -16.62 -7.15 18.62
CA ILE A 407 -17.20 -5.86 18.22
C ILE A 407 -17.51 -5.91 16.72
N ASN A 408 -18.80 -5.82 16.37
CA ASN A 408 -19.24 -5.72 14.99
C ASN A 408 -18.64 -4.49 14.32
N GLY A 409 -18.17 -4.66 13.08
CA GLY A 409 -17.57 -3.57 12.32
C GLY A 409 -16.12 -3.27 12.68
N LEU A 410 -15.58 -3.85 13.77
CA LEU A 410 -14.17 -3.72 14.13
C LEU A 410 -13.28 -4.14 12.96
N ARG A 411 -12.34 -3.27 12.59
CA ARG A 411 -11.33 -3.57 11.59
C ARG A 411 -9.96 -3.81 12.19
N ALA A 412 -9.28 -4.76 11.57
CA ALA A 412 -7.91 -5.12 11.82
C ALA A 412 -7.26 -5.34 10.45
N VAL A 413 -5.97 -5.04 10.34
CA VAL A 413 -5.23 -5.25 9.10
C VAL A 413 -4.99 -6.75 8.94
N PHE A 414 -5.39 -7.29 7.79
CA PHE A 414 -5.25 -8.72 7.51
C PHE A 414 -3.77 -9.13 7.49
N GLY A 415 -3.43 -10.16 8.26
CA GLY A 415 -2.07 -10.71 8.33
C GLY A 415 -1.17 -10.09 9.42
N GLU A 416 -1.65 -9.08 10.15
CA GLU A 416 -0.92 -8.55 11.30
C GLU A 416 -1.18 -9.39 12.57
N ILE A 417 -0.14 -9.48 13.41
CA ILE A 417 -0.23 -10.09 14.73
C ILE A 417 -0.41 -8.97 15.75
N TYR A 418 -1.56 -8.96 16.43
CA TYR A 418 -1.86 -7.99 17.48
C TYR A 418 -1.49 -8.54 18.87
N PRO A 419 -0.96 -7.70 19.77
CA PRO A 419 -0.72 -8.08 21.16
C PRO A 419 -2.04 -8.30 21.92
N ASP A 420 -1.96 -8.93 23.08
CA ASP A 420 -3.05 -9.02 24.06
C ASP A 420 -2.52 -8.53 25.42
N PRO A 421 -3.03 -7.41 25.97
CA PRO A 421 -4.17 -6.61 25.49
C PRO A 421 -3.88 -5.86 24.17
N VAL A 422 -4.95 -5.51 23.46
CA VAL A 422 -4.91 -4.72 22.23
C VAL A 422 -5.59 -3.38 22.43
N ARG A 423 -5.10 -2.35 21.73
CA ARG A 423 -5.69 -1.02 21.75
C ARG A 423 -6.73 -0.87 20.64
N VAL A 424 -7.97 -0.58 21.05
CA VAL A 424 -9.10 -0.28 20.15
C VAL A 424 -9.30 1.23 20.10
N VAL A 425 -9.50 1.76 18.89
CA VAL A 425 -9.88 3.16 18.64
C VAL A 425 -11.26 3.17 18.02
N SER A 426 -12.11 4.08 18.48
CA SER A 426 -13.49 4.28 18.03
C SER A 426 -13.77 5.76 17.81
N ILE A 427 -14.40 6.11 16.70
CA ILE A 427 -14.76 7.49 16.33
C ILE A 427 -16.28 7.65 16.42
N GLY A 428 -16.75 8.56 17.27
CA GLY A 428 -18.17 8.90 17.49
C GLY A 428 -18.87 8.09 18.59
N ARG A 429 -18.24 7.03 19.09
CA ARG A 429 -18.74 6.20 20.21
C ARG A 429 -17.59 5.82 21.15
N LYS A 430 -17.91 5.61 22.42
CA LYS A 430 -16.94 5.18 23.42
C LYS A 430 -16.68 3.68 23.31
N VAL A 431 -15.45 3.25 23.56
CA VAL A 431 -15.10 1.82 23.50
C VAL A 431 -15.91 1.03 24.53
N GLU A 432 -16.23 1.63 25.68
CA GLU A 432 -17.08 1.03 26.71
C GLU A 432 -18.50 0.74 26.20
N ASP A 433 -19.08 1.61 25.37
CA ASP A 433 -20.41 1.41 24.78
C ASP A 433 -20.39 0.23 23.80
N LEU A 434 -19.31 0.12 23.01
CA LEU A 434 -19.10 -1.02 22.11
C LEU A 434 -19.02 -2.32 22.90
N LEU A 435 -18.29 -2.33 24.01
CA LEU A 435 -18.14 -3.52 24.85
C LEU A 435 -19.40 -3.91 25.61
N ALA A 436 -20.27 -2.96 25.93
CA ALA A 436 -21.54 -3.25 26.58
C ALA A 436 -22.48 -4.07 25.68
N ASN A 437 -22.41 -3.86 24.35
CA ASN A 437 -23.20 -4.61 23.38
C ASN A 437 -22.42 -4.85 22.07
N PRO A 438 -21.38 -5.71 22.05
CA PRO A 438 -20.41 -5.78 20.95
C PRO A 438 -21.02 -6.27 19.64
N GLU A 439 -22.11 -7.01 19.69
CA GLU A 439 -22.78 -7.58 18.52
C GLU A 439 -23.89 -6.67 17.96
N SER A 440 -23.98 -5.40 18.41
CA SER A 440 -24.92 -4.44 17.84
C SER A 440 -24.64 -4.20 16.36
N LYS A 441 -25.70 -4.10 15.54
CA LYS A 441 -25.56 -3.72 14.13
C LYS A 441 -25.26 -2.22 13.95
N GLU A 442 -25.53 -1.39 14.96
CA GLU A 442 -25.21 0.04 14.94
C GLU A 442 -23.70 0.27 14.74
N TRP A 443 -22.87 -0.62 15.28
CA TRP A 443 -21.41 -0.51 15.21
C TRP A 443 -20.83 -0.67 13.79
N LEU A 444 -21.61 -1.18 12.83
CA LEU A 444 -21.20 -1.21 11.44
C LEU A 444 -21.11 0.19 10.81
N SER A 445 -21.78 1.17 11.40
CA SER A 445 -21.88 2.56 10.91
C SER A 445 -20.87 3.53 11.55
N ILE A 446 -19.89 3.00 12.29
CA ILE A 446 -18.83 3.78 12.93
C ILE A 446 -17.46 3.25 12.54
N SER A 447 -16.46 4.13 12.57
CA SER A 447 -15.06 3.72 12.40
C SER A 447 -14.54 3.16 13.74
N THR A 448 -14.29 1.85 13.79
CA THR A 448 -13.69 1.16 14.94
C THR A 448 -12.56 0.27 14.46
N GLU A 449 -11.34 0.48 14.95
CA GLU A 449 -10.14 -0.21 14.47
C GLU A 449 -9.16 -0.58 15.59
N LEU A 450 -8.37 -1.64 15.38
CA LEU A 450 -7.19 -1.93 16.21
C LEU A 450 -6.06 -0.99 15.81
N CYS A 451 -5.68 -0.06 16.69
CA CYS A 451 -4.66 0.93 16.36
C CYS A 451 -3.83 1.35 17.59
N GLY A 452 -2.51 1.22 17.47
CA GLY A 452 -1.53 1.66 18.45
C GLY A 452 -1.07 3.12 18.29
N GLY A 453 -1.62 3.83 17.30
CA GLY A 453 -1.28 5.20 16.90
C GLY A 453 -1.76 6.29 17.84
N THR A 454 -1.21 7.50 17.65
CA THR A 454 -1.70 8.71 18.34
C THR A 454 -2.86 9.33 17.55
N HIS A 455 -3.92 9.73 18.25
CA HIS A 455 -5.13 10.32 17.67
C HIS A 455 -5.47 11.66 18.33
N ILE A 456 -6.20 12.48 17.59
CA ILE A 456 -6.90 13.64 18.18
C ILE A 456 -8.02 13.15 19.09
N SER A 457 -8.44 13.99 20.03
CA SER A 457 -9.52 13.66 20.98
C SER A 457 -10.92 13.88 20.39
N ASN A 458 -11.02 14.74 19.38
CA ASN A 458 -12.26 15.07 18.71
C ASN A 458 -12.00 15.35 17.22
N THR A 459 -12.87 14.90 16.32
CA THR A 459 -12.69 15.06 14.87
C THR A 459 -12.62 16.51 14.43
N ARG A 460 -13.19 17.46 15.19
CA ARG A 460 -13.08 18.90 14.91
C ARG A 460 -11.64 19.41 14.90
N ASP A 461 -10.74 18.75 15.63
CA ASP A 461 -9.33 19.14 15.72
C ASP A 461 -8.60 18.89 14.39
N ALA A 462 -9.19 18.12 13.47
CA ALA A 462 -8.70 18.02 12.09
C ALA A 462 -8.95 19.29 11.27
N ALA A 463 -9.90 20.13 11.69
CA ALA A 463 -10.38 21.39 11.09
C ALA A 463 -10.92 21.27 9.65
N ALA A 464 -10.25 20.56 8.77
CA ALA A 464 -10.62 20.32 7.38
C ALA A 464 -9.94 19.04 6.86
N PHE A 465 -10.52 18.43 5.83
CA PHE A 465 -9.91 17.35 5.07
C PHE A 465 -10.03 17.62 3.57
N ALA A 466 -8.95 17.44 2.82
CA ALA A 466 -8.96 17.56 1.37
C ALA A 466 -8.29 16.35 0.71
N LEU A 467 -9.01 15.71 -0.22
CA LEU A 467 -8.50 14.65 -1.07
C LEU A 467 -7.72 15.28 -2.24
N ILE A 468 -6.42 15.00 -2.30
CA ILE A 468 -5.52 15.61 -3.29
C ILE A 468 -5.44 14.79 -4.57
N SER A 469 -5.34 13.46 -4.44
CA SER A 469 -5.23 12.58 -5.60
C SER A 469 -5.71 11.17 -5.30
N GLU A 470 -6.11 10.50 -6.38
CA GLU A 470 -6.39 9.06 -6.44
C GLU A 470 -5.62 8.48 -7.62
N GLU A 471 -4.79 7.46 -7.38
CA GLU A 471 -3.97 6.81 -8.41
C GLU A 471 -3.87 5.29 -8.25
N GLY A 472 -3.76 4.57 -9.37
CA GLY A 472 -3.47 3.14 -9.35
C GLY A 472 -1.97 2.87 -9.17
N ILE A 473 -1.58 2.18 -8.10
CA ILE A 473 -0.17 1.90 -7.78
C ILE A 473 0.27 0.48 -8.13
N ALA A 474 -0.69 -0.45 -8.16
CA ALA A 474 -0.49 -1.82 -8.62
C ALA A 474 -1.84 -2.36 -9.12
N LYS A 475 -1.83 -3.49 -9.82
CA LYS A 475 -3.10 -4.07 -10.29
C LYS A 475 -3.99 -4.43 -9.09
N GLY A 476 -5.19 -3.86 -9.05
CA GLY A 476 -6.15 -4.06 -7.95
C GLY A 476 -5.84 -3.28 -6.68
N VAL A 477 -4.83 -2.38 -6.68
CA VAL A 477 -4.48 -1.54 -5.54
C VAL A 477 -4.44 -0.08 -5.96
N ARG A 478 -5.14 0.75 -5.19
CA ARG A 478 -5.27 2.19 -5.43
C ARG A 478 -4.75 2.95 -4.23
N ARG A 479 -4.34 4.19 -4.44
CA ARG A 479 -3.82 5.08 -3.43
C ARG A 479 -4.61 6.37 -3.42
N ILE A 480 -5.04 6.80 -2.25
CA ILE A 480 -5.47 8.18 -2.00
C ILE A 480 -4.36 8.92 -1.27
N THR A 481 -4.07 10.14 -1.73
CA THR A 481 -3.30 11.13 -0.96
C THR A 481 -4.25 12.22 -0.49
N ALA A 482 -4.20 12.55 0.80
CA ALA A 482 -5.03 13.59 1.38
C ALA A 482 -4.23 14.42 2.41
N VAL A 483 -4.78 15.57 2.76
CA VAL A 483 -4.22 16.50 3.74
C VAL A 483 -5.31 16.93 4.73
N THR A 484 -4.91 17.40 5.91
CA THR A 484 -5.83 17.93 6.93
C THR A 484 -5.46 19.35 7.33
N ALA A 485 -6.23 19.95 8.25
CA ALA A 485 -5.96 21.23 8.89
C ALA A 485 -5.73 22.39 7.87
N GLU A 486 -4.70 23.19 8.10
CA GLU A 486 -4.40 24.36 7.26
C GLU A 486 -4.05 23.94 5.82
N CYS A 487 -3.33 22.83 5.63
CA CYS A 487 -3.02 22.32 4.29
C CYS A 487 -4.29 21.95 3.50
N ALA A 488 -5.29 21.35 4.16
CA ALA A 488 -6.59 21.10 3.53
C ALA A 488 -7.33 22.39 3.19
N SER A 489 -7.33 23.36 4.11
CA SER A 489 -7.94 24.67 3.88
C SER A 489 -7.33 25.40 2.68
N GLN A 490 -6.01 25.31 2.51
CA GLN A 490 -5.30 25.87 1.35
C GLN A 490 -5.63 25.12 0.07
N ALA A 491 -5.68 23.78 0.10
CA ALA A 491 -6.06 22.97 -1.05
C ALA A 491 -7.48 23.29 -1.55
N MET A 492 -8.45 23.42 -0.64
CA MET A 492 -9.83 23.78 -0.99
C MET A 492 -9.97 25.21 -1.55
N LYS A 493 -9.20 26.17 -1.01
CA LYS A 493 -9.15 27.54 -1.56
C LYS A 493 -8.57 27.56 -2.97
N LEU A 494 -7.48 26.81 -3.19
CA LEU A 494 -6.86 26.68 -4.51
C LEU A 494 -7.84 26.04 -5.51
N ALA A 495 -8.52 24.96 -5.13
CA ALA A 495 -9.54 24.33 -5.96
C ALA A 495 -10.68 25.29 -6.33
N SER A 496 -11.16 26.09 -5.37
CA SER A 496 -12.20 27.09 -5.61
C SER A 496 -11.74 28.22 -6.56
N SER A 497 -10.47 28.62 -6.48
CA SER A 497 -9.86 29.57 -7.41
C SER A 497 -9.82 28.99 -8.82
N ILE A 498 -9.34 27.75 -8.96
CA ILE A 498 -9.27 27.05 -10.25
C ILE A 498 -10.67 26.89 -10.86
N ASP A 499 -11.68 26.55 -10.07
CA ASP A 499 -13.07 26.46 -10.53
C ASP A 499 -13.59 27.83 -11.02
N THR A 500 -13.20 28.92 -10.35
CA THR A 500 -13.56 30.28 -10.79
C THR A 500 -12.90 30.59 -12.13
N ASP A 501 -11.61 30.32 -12.26
CA ASP A 501 -10.85 30.53 -13.50
C ASP A 501 -11.43 29.72 -14.67
N ILE A 502 -11.76 28.45 -14.45
CA ILE A 502 -12.40 27.58 -15.46
C ILE A 502 -13.77 28.16 -15.87
N ASN A 503 -14.57 28.63 -14.91
CA ASN A 503 -15.87 29.23 -15.21
C ASN A 503 -15.75 30.54 -15.98
N GLU A 504 -14.70 31.34 -15.74
CA GLU A 504 -14.41 32.55 -16.51
C GLU A 504 -13.92 32.21 -17.91
N ALA A 505 -12.96 31.30 -18.03
CA ALA A 505 -12.45 30.82 -19.31
C ALA A 505 -13.56 30.22 -20.18
N SER A 506 -14.52 29.49 -19.60
CA SER A 506 -15.66 28.91 -20.35
C SER A 506 -16.55 29.95 -21.05
N LYS A 507 -16.45 31.23 -20.68
CA LYS A 507 -17.20 32.35 -21.27
C LYS A 507 -16.42 33.05 -22.40
N LEU A 508 -15.15 32.69 -22.62
CA LEU A 508 -14.29 33.28 -23.65
C LEU A 508 -14.40 32.50 -24.97
N GLU A 509 -14.28 33.21 -26.10
CA GLU A 509 -14.29 32.61 -27.45
C GLU A 509 -12.99 32.87 -28.22
N GLY A 510 -12.64 31.96 -29.13
CA GLY A 510 -11.58 32.12 -30.13
C GLY A 510 -10.16 32.27 -29.56
N ALA A 511 -9.35 33.16 -30.15
CA ALA A 511 -7.94 33.35 -29.79
C ALA A 511 -7.69 33.80 -28.35
N THR A 512 -8.73 34.30 -27.66
CA THR A 512 -8.66 34.72 -26.25
C THR A 512 -8.63 33.50 -25.32
N LEU A 513 -9.40 32.46 -25.63
CA LEU A 513 -9.42 31.20 -24.91
C LEU A 513 -8.10 30.41 -25.11
N GLU A 514 -7.53 30.45 -26.32
CA GLU A 514 -6.22 29.81 -26.60
C GLU A 514 -5.08 30.45 -25.80
N LYS A 515 -5.16 31.75 -25.52
CA LYS A 515 -4.18 32.47 -24.69
C LYS A 515 -4.28 32.10 -23.20
N GLU A 516 -5.49 31.95 -22.65
CA GLU A 516 -5.68 31.54 -21.26
C GLU A 516 -5.39 30.05 -21.03
N ASN A 517 -5.70 29.19 -22.00
CA ASN A 517 -5.34 27.77 -21.94
C ASN A 517 -3.81 27.55 -21.80
N TRP A 518 -2.99 28.46 -22.33
CA TRP A 518 -1.53 28.37 -22.19
C TRP A 518 -1.06 28.67 -20.77
N VAL A 519 -1.73 29.59 -20.07
CA VAL A 519 -1.43 29.93 -18.65
C VAL A 519 -1.85 28.78 -17.71
N HIS A 520 -2.95 28.09 -18.02
CA HIS A 520 -3.40 26.94 -17.20
C HIS A 520 -2.60 25.65 -17.40
N GLN A 521 -1.90 25.48 -18.53
CA GLN A 521 -1.02 24.32 -18.72
C GLN A 521 0.15 24.28 -17.72
N GLU A 522 0.64 25.43 -17.25
CA GLU A 522 1.70 25.49 -16.22
C GLU A 522 1.24 24.91 -14.87
N TYR A 523 -0.04 25.04 -14.52
CA TYR A 523 -0.60 24.46 -13.28
C TYR A 523 -0.71 22.94 -13.33
N THR A 524 -0.93 22.37 -14.53
CA THR A 524 -1.07 20.91 -14.72
C THR A 524 0.26 20.17 -14.86
N GLY A 525 1.35 20.90 -15.14
CA GLY A 525 2.69 20.33 -15.37
C GLY A 525 3.64 20.39 -14.17
N CYS A 526 3.22 21.00 -13.05
CA CYS A 526 4.08 21.23 -11.92
C CYS A 526 3.51 20.54 -10.68
N SER A 527 4.34 19.75 -9.98
CA SER A 527 4.04 19.24 -8.64
C SER A 527 4.05 20.39 -7.63
N CYS A 528 3.12 21.32 -7.76
CA CYS A 528 2.91 22.41 -6.83
C CYS A 528 2.12 21.88 -5.62
N TYR A 529 2.76 21.02 -4.84
CA TYR A 529 2.48 21.03 -3.41
C TYR A 529 3.03 22.35 -2.90
N PRO A 530 2.23 23.19 -2.21
CA PRO A 530 2.82 24.23 -1.39
C PRO A 530 3.75 23.49 -0.42
N SER A 531 5.06 23.67 -0.56
CA SER A 531 5.96 23.30 0.51
C SER A 531 5.57 24.19 1.69
N CYS A 532 4.88 23.63 2.68
CA CYS A 532 4.85 24.22 4.02
C CYS A 532 6.27 24.08 4.61
N LYS A 533 7.20 24.86 4.07
CA LYS A 533 8.45 25.20 4.72
C LYS A 533 8.48 26.73 4.77
N GLU A 534 8.74 27.21 5.98
CA GLU A 534 9.00 28.60 6.37
C GLU A 534 7.78 29.47 6.70
N SER A 535 7.36 29.35 7.96
CA SER A 535 7.17 30.50 8.87
C SER A 535 7.59 30.10 10.27
#